data_AF-A0A8T2PCP4-F1
#
_entry.id   AF-A0A8T2PCP4-F1
#
_cell.length_a   1.000
_cell.length_b   1.000
_cell.length_c   1.000
_cell.angle_alpha   90.00
_cell.angle_beta   90.00
_cell.angle_gamma   90.00
#
_symmetry.space_group_name_H-M   'P 1'
#
loop_
_entity.id
_entity.type
_entity.pdbx_description
1 polymer ?
#
loop_
_entity_poly.entity_id
_entity_poly.type
_entity_poly.pdbx_seq_one_letter_code
_entity_poly.pdbx_strand_id
1 'polypeptide(L)'
;MKFNQALLYPLPGYDFAAVLEWFAERVDRIILLFDAHKLDISDEFSEVIRALKNHEDKMRVVLNKADQIGTQQLMRVYGALMWSLGKIINTPEVVRVYIGSFWAQPLLVPDNRKLFEAEEQDLFRDIQGLPRNAALRKLNDLIKRARLAKVHAYIISSLKKEMPSMFGKENKKKELIANLGEIYLKIEKEHSISPGDFPNLKKMQEILAGQDFTKFQSMKSKLLESVEDMLANDIAKLMTMVRQEEAAMPSQAVKGGAFEGTMNGPFGHGYGEGAGEGIDELEWVVGRDKPSYDEIFYTLSPVNGKVSGAMAKKEMVKSKLPNTVLGKIWKLADVDKDGFLDDEEFALANHLIKVKLEGHELPAELPSHLVPPSKRGQ
;
A
#
# COMPACT_ATOMS: atom_id res chain seq x y z
N MET A 1 7.91 9.78 -12.19
CA MET A 1 7.63 10.87 -11.23
C MET A 1 8.87 11.05 -10.37
N LYS A 2 9.43 12.27 -10.25
CA LYS A 2 10.34 12.54 -9.13
C LYS A 2 9.46 12.54 -7.89
N PHE A 3 9.31 11.37 -7.27
CA PHE A 3 8.99 11.35 -5.85
C PHE A 3 10.05 12.24 -5.21
N ASN A 4 9.64 13.24 -4.43
CA ASN A 4 10.55 13.76 -3.42
C ASN A 4 10.72 12.62 -2.39
N GLN A 5 11.49 11.61 -2.78
CA GLN A 5 12.09 10.66 -1.88
C GLN A 5 13.04 11.49 -1.03
N ALA A 6 12.53 11.94 0.11
CA ALA A 6 13.41 12.24 1.22
C ALA A 6 13.95 10.88 1.68
N LEU A 7 15.02 10.41 1.04
CA LEU A 7 15.88 9.34 1.56
C LEU A 7 16.59 9.90 2.78
N LEU A 8 15.85 9.96 3.88
CA LEU A 8 16.34 10.42 5.16
C LEU A 8 17.05 9.24 5.81
N TYR A 9 18.36 9.15 5.58
CA TYR A 9 19.24 8.33 6.39
C TYR A 9 19.57 9.08 7.68
N PRO A 10 19.74 8.39 8.83
CA PRO A 10 20.22 9.03 10.04
C PRO A 10 21.67 9.48 9.82
N LEU A 11 21.86 10.77 9.53
CA LEU A 11 23.17 11.39 9.49
C LEU A 11 23.50 11.96 10.88
N PRO A 12 24.74 11.84 11.36
CA PRO A 12 25.14 12.44 12.62
C PRO A 12 25.10 13.96 12.47
N GLY A 13 24.18 14.63 13.17
CA GLY A 13 24.09 16.10 13.19
C GLY A 13 22.72 16.71 13.43
N TYR A 14 21.64 15.93 13.43
CA TYR A 14 20.29 16.43 13.75
C TYR A 14 19.44 15.37 14.43
N ASP A 15 18.41 15.81 15.17
CA ASP A 15 17.44 14.92 15.82
C ASP A 15 16.50 14.31 14.76
N PHE A 16 16.84 13.10 14.33
CA PHE A 16 16.12 12.38 13.29
C PHE A 16 14.68 12.07 13.68
N ALA A 17 14.46 11.70 14.94
CA ALA A 17 13.14 11.39 15.48
C ALA A 17 12.23 12.63 15.46
N ALA A 18 12.76 13.79 15.88
CA ALA A 18 12.01 15.05 15.84
C ALA A 18 11.65 15.49 14.42
N VAL A 19 12.54 15.28 13.44
CA VAL A 19 12.24 15.57 12.03
C VAL A 19 11.12 14.67 11.50
N LEU A 20 11.13 13.39 11.85
CA LEU A 20 10.07 12.47 11.45
C LEU A 20 8.73 12.80 12.11
N GLU A 21 8.71 13.16 13.40
CA GLU A 21 7.51 13.66 14.08
C GLU A 21 6.95 14.88 13.33
N TRP A 22 7.81 15.83 12.94
CA TRP A 22 7.42 17.00 12.16
C TRP A 22 6.80 16.64 10.80
N PHE A 23 7.35 15.64 10.09
CA PHE A 23 6.75 15.15 8.85
C PHE A 23 5.42 14.44 9.11
N ALA A 24 5.34 13.59 10.13
CA ALA A 24 4.15 12.81 10.47
C ALA A 24 2.91 13.69 10.70
N GLU A 25 3.10 14.86 11.30
CA GLU A 25 2.06 15.88 11.47
C GLU A 25 1.50 16.42 10.14
N ARG A 26 2.30 16.42 9.06
CA ARG A 26 2.00 17.15 7.82
C ARG A 26 1.72 16.25 6.62
N VAL A 27 2.26 15.04 6.62
CA VAL A 27 2.08 14.10 5.51
C VAL A 27 0.73 13.42 5.59
N ASP A 28 0.26 13.00 4.41
CA ASP A 28 -0.97 12.25 4.23
C ASP A 28 -0.80 10.76 4.53
N ARG A 29 0.40 10.22 4.28
CA ARG A 29 0.74 8.80 4.28
C ARG A 29 2.22 8.64 4.61
N ILE A 30 2.54 7.64 5.43
CA ILE A 30 3.91 7.26 5.79
C ILE A 30 4.10 5.82 5.31
N ILE A 31 5.10 5.58 4.44
CA ILE A 31 5.41 4.24 3.94
C ILE A 31 6.69 3.76 4.61
N LEU A 32 6.60 2.70 5.41
CA LEU A 32 7.74 2.01 6.00
C LEU A 32 8.11 0.82 5.12
N LEU A 33 9.33 0.80 4.61
CA LEU A 33 9.83 -0.25 3.72
C LEU A 33 10.73 -1.22 4.49
N PHE A 34 10.43 -2.51 4.38
CA PHE A 34 11.27 -3.60 4.88
C PHE A 34 11.68 -4.51 3.71
N ASP A 35 12.88 -5.05 3.78
CA ASP A 35 13.38 -6.02 2.78
C ASP A 35 13.09 -7.44 3.28
N ALA A 36 12.36 -8.23 2.49
CA ALA A 36 11.99 -9.59 2.86
C ALA A 36 13.20 -10.53 2.94
N HIS A 37 14.26 -10.26 2.18
CA HIS A 37 15.48 -11.07 2.18
C HIS A 37 16.37 -10.76 3.40
N LYS A 38 16.36 -9.51 3.87
CA LYS A 38 17.18 -9.02 4.99
C LYS A 38 16.31 -8.29 6.02
N LEU A 39 15.32 -8.99 6.57
CA LEU A 39 14.48 -8.41 7.60
C LEU A 39 15.31 -8.16 8.86
N ASP A 40 15.61 -6.89 9.11
CA ASP A 40 16.24 -6.41 10.33
C ASP A 40 15.51 -5.15 10.80
N ILE A 41 15.18 -5.10 12.08
CA ILE A 41 14.54 -3.96 12.72
C ILE A 41 15.49 -3.49 13.80
N SER A 42 16.35 -2.55 13.42
CA SER A 42 17.34 -2.01 14.33
C SER A 42 16.70 -1.21 15.46
N ASP A 43 17.48 -0.93 16.51
CA ASP A 43 17.04 -0.09 17.62
C ASP A 43 16.69 1.33 17.13
N GLU A 44 17.47 1.87 16.19
CA GLU A 44 17.19 3.17 15.57
C GLU A 44 15.86 3.16 14.80
N PHE A 45 15.57 2.09 14.06
CA PHE A 45 14.29 1.97 13.36
C PHE A 45 13.11 1.83 14.34
N SER A 46 13.35 1.16 15.48
CA SER A 46 12.37 1.07 16.55
C SER A 46 12.10 2.44 17.18
N GLU A 47 13.13 3.27 17.40
CA GLU A 47 12.97 4.66 17.85
C GLU A 47 12.18 5.50 16.86
N VAL A 48 12.44 5.33 15.56
CA VAL A 48 11.68 5.97 14.48
C VAL A 48 10.20 5.61 14.55
N ILE A 49 9.85 4.33 14.64
CA ILE A 49 8.44 3.91 14.75
C ILE A 49 7.80 4.49 16.03
N ARG A 50 8.54 4.55 17.14
CA ARG A 50 8.05 5.18 18.38
C ARG A 50 7.83 6.68 18.23
N ALA A 51 8.62 7.38 17.43
CA ALA A 51 8.44 8.80 17.13
C ALA A 51 7.18 9.06 16.29
N LEU A 52 6.72 8.05 15.52
CA LEU A 52 5.48 8.10 14.74
C LEU A 52 4.22 7.76 15.55
N LYS A 53 4.35 7.61 16.87
CA LYS A 53 3.21 7.35 17.76
C LYS A 53 2.13 8.42 17.62
N ASN A 54 0.87 7.99 17.64
CA ASN A 54 -0.34 8.79 17.37
C ASN A 54 -0.57 9.14 15.88
N HIS A 55 0.27 8.64 14.98
CA HIS A 55 0.12 8.75 13.53
C HIS A 55 0.05 7.38 12.85
N GLU A 56 -0.32 6.34 13.60
CA GLU A 56 -0.39 4.95 13.12
C GLU A 56 -1.39 4.78 11.97
N ASP A 57 -2.46 5.58 11.96
CA ASP A 57 -3.48 5.60 10.91
C ASP A 57 -2.92 6.01 9.53
N LYS A 58 -1.85 6.81 9.55
CA LYS A 58 -1.12 7.25 8.35
C LYS A 58 -0.10 6.21 7.89
N MET A 59 0.28 5.25 8.72
CA MET A 59 1.32 4.28 8.41
C MET A 59 0.84 3.18 7.47
N ARG A 60 1.67 2.84 6.50
CA ARG A 60 1.57 1.63 5.68
C ARG A 60 2.93 0.96 5.66
N VAL A 61 2.94 -0.34 5.85
CA VAL A 61 4.16 -1.12 5.83
C VAL A 61 4.24 -1.81 4.48
N VAL A 62 5.41 -1.84 3.87
CA VAL A 62 5.67 -2.53 2.61
C VAL A 62 6.81 -3.51 2.85
N LEU A 63 6.51 -4.80 2.75
CA LEU A 63 7.49 -5.88 2.75
C LEU A 63 7.94 -6.11 1.30
N ASN A 64 9.01 -5.42 0.93
CA ASN A 64 9.55 -5.36 -0.42
C ASN A 64 10.49 -6.54 -0.72
N LYS A 65 10.77 -6.80 -2.00
CA LYS A 65 11.63 -7.89 -2.49
C LYS A 65 11.17 -9.28 -2.04
N ALA A 66 9.86 -9.45 -1.88
CA ALA A 66 9.26 -10.71 -1.46
C ALA A 66 9.48 -11.85 -2.48
N ASP A 67 9.73 -11.50 -3.74
CA ASP A 67 10.06 -12.43 -4.83
C ASP A 67 11.43 -13.09 -4.70
N GLN A 68 12.29 -12.65 -3.77
CA GLN A 68 13.62 -13.24 -3.58
C GLN A 68 13.63 -14.47 -2.68
N ILE A 69 12.48 -14.82 -2.09
CA ILE A 69 12.33 -15.90 -1.12
C ILE A 69 11.10 -16.74 -1.44
N GLY A 70 11.16 -18.04 -1.15
CA GLY A 70 10.03 -18.94 -1.36
C GLY A 70 8.89 -18.71 -0.35
N THR A 71 7.70 -19.24 -0.66
CA THR A 71 6.46 -19.00 0.11
C THR A 71 6.58 -19.29 1.61
N GLN A 72 7.21 -20.41 2.00
CA GLN A 72 7.36 -20.75 3.41
C GLN A 72 8.25 -19.76 4.17
N GLN A 73 9.33 -19.31 3.55
CA GLN A 73 10.23 -18.32 4.15
C GLN A 73 9.53 -16.96 4.24
N LEU A 74 8.77 -16.58 3.21
CA LEU A 74 7.97 -15.36 3.19
C LEU A 74 7.00 -15.31 4.38
N MET A 75 6.27 -16.40 4.66
CA MET A 75 5.36 -16.46 5.80
C MET A 75 6.08 -16.33 7.15
N ARG A 76 7.30 -16.86 7.28
CA ARG A 76 8.13 -16.70 8.49
C ARG A 76 8.59 -15.26 8.67
N VAL A 77 9.06 -14.62 7.60
CA VAL A 77 9.51 -13.22 7.59
C VAL A 77 8.34 -12.29 7.90
N TYR A 78 7.18 -12.50 7.27
CA TYR A 78 5.96 -11.75 7.55
C TYR A 78 5.53 -11.87 9.01
N GLY A 79 5.51 -13.10 9.56
CA GLY A 79 5.18 -13.33 10.96
C GLY A 79 6.14 -12.64 11.92
N ALA A 80 7.45 -12.68 11.63
CA ALA A 80 8.47 -12.00 12.43
C ALA A 80 8.32 -10.47 12.39
N LEU A 81 8.04 -9.89 11.21
CA LEU A 81 7.76 -8.46 11.06
C LEU A 81 6.55 -8.04 11.89
N MET A 82 5.43 -8.75 11.76
CA MET A 82 4.19 -8.44 12.50
C MET A 82 4.39 -8.53 14.01
N TRP A 83 5.11 -9.55 14.47
CA TRP A 83 5.45 -9.72 15.89
C TRP A 83 6.26 -8.53 16.43
N SER A 84 7.28 -8.10 15.69
CA SER A 84 8.12 -6.97 16.08
C SER A 84 7.36 -5.64 16.04
N LEU A 85 6.57 -5.39 14.99
CA LEU A 85 5.72 -4.18 14.91
C LEU A 85 4.71 -4.12 16.05
N GLY A 86 4.08 -5.25 16.39
CA GLY A 86 3.13 -5.32 17.51
C GLY A 86 3.76 -4.92 18.85
N LYS A 87 5.03 -5.30 19.09
CA LYS A 87 5.77 -4.89 20.29
C LYS A 87 6.11 -3.39 20.32
N ILE A 88 6.35 -2.78 19.15
CA ILE A 88 6.84 -1.40 19.08
C ILE A 88 5.66 -0.41 19.07
N ILE A 89 4.65 -0.65 18.24
CA ILE A 89 3.50 0.26 18.04
C ILE A 89 2.56 0.21 19.24
N ASN A 90 2.38 -0.97 19.85
CA ASN A 90 1.59 -1.15 21.07
C ASN A 90 0.16 -0.55 20.99
N THR A 91 -0.48 -0.73 19.84
CA THR A 91 -1.90 -0.42 19.62
C THR A 91 -2.67 -1.72 19.36
N PRO A 92 -3.97 -1.79 19.72
CA PRO A 92 -4.81 -2.94 19.37
C PRO A 92 -5.07 -3.03 17.86
N GLU A 93 -4.91 -1.92 17.13
CA GLU A 93 -5.06 -1.86 15.68
C GLU A 93 -3.82 -2.41 14.97
N VAL A 94 -4.04 -3.29 13.99
CA VAL A 94 -2.99 -3.94 13.22
C VAL A 94 -2.67 -3.09 11.98
N VAL A 95 -1.39 -2.75 11.79
CA VAL A 95 -0.94 -1.99 10.62
C VAL A 95 -1.03 -2.84 9.36
N ARG A 96 -1.58 -2.29 8.28
CA ARG A 96 -1.61 -2.94 6.95
C ARG A 96 -0.20 -3.07 6.39
N VAL A 97 0.20 -4.30 6.09
CA VAL A 97 1.42 -4.64 5.36
C VAL A 97 1.05 -5.00 3.93
N TYR A 98 1.74 -4.42 2.95
CA TYR A 98 1.69 -4.79 1.53
C TYR A 98 2.91 -5.63 1.19
N ILE A 99 2.69 -6.81 0.62
CA ILE A 99 3.75 -7.77 0.30
C ILE A 99 3.99 -7.78 -1.20
N GLY A 100 5.23 -7.56 -1.64
CA GLY A 100 5.54 -7.62 -3.07
C GLY A 100 6.97 -7.21 -3.40
N SER A 101 7.20 -6.98 -4.69
CA SER A 101 8.47 -6.50 -5.21
C SER A 101 8.21 -5.31 -6.12
N PHE A 102 8.29 -4.12 -5.53
CA PHE A 102 7.85 -2.87 -6.13
C PHE A 102 8.92 -2.28 -7.07
N TRP A 103 9.22 -3.02 -8.14
CA TRP A 103 10.21 -2.66 -9.16
C TRP A 103 9.75 -3.12 -10.55
N ALA A 104 10.42 -2.65 -11.61
CA ALA A 104 10.09 -3.00 -12.98
C ALA A 104 10.81 -4.28 -13.48
N GLN A 105 11.49 -5.02 -12.59
CA GLN A 105 12.24 -6.22 -12.96
C GLN A 105 11.37 -7.48 -12.85
N PRO A 106 11.64 -8.51 -13.67
CA PRO A 106 11.01 -9.82 -13.52
C PRO A 106 11.13 -10.40 -12.11
N LEU A 107 10.14 -11.19 -11.69
CA LEU A 107 10.17 -11.89 -10.41
C LEU A 107 11.22 -12.99 -10.41
N LEU A 108 12.04 -13.07 -9.36
CA LEU A 108 13.00 -14.17 -9.18
C LEU A 108 12.29 -15.49 -8.84
N VAL A 109 11.34 -15.45 -7.90
CA VAL A 109 10.49 -16.59 -7.51
C VAL A 109 9.02 -16.21 -7.77
N PRO A 110 8.38 -16.74 -8.83
CA PRO A 110 7.05 -16.31 -9.26
C PRO A 110 5.90 -16.98 -8.48
N ASP A 111 6.18 -17.89 -7.54
CA ASP A 111 5.20 -18.70 -6.80
C ASP A 111 4.02 -17.90 -6.22
N ASN A 112 4.27 -16.66 -5.78
CA ASN A 112 3.28 -15.79 -5.15
C ASN A 112 2.91 -14.57 -6.02
N ARG A 113 3.14 -14.60 -7.34
CA ARG A 113 2.86 -13.49 -8.26
C ARG A 113 1.49 -12.85 -8.03
N LYS A 114 0.43 -13.66 -7.97
CA LYS A 114 -0.95 -13.20 -7.75
C LYS A 114 -1.12 -12.38 -6.47
N LEU A 115 -0.46 -12.81 -5.39
CA LEU A 115 -0.47 -12.10 -4.12
C LEU A 115 0.24 -10.76 -4.28
N PHE A 116 1.44 -10.74 -4.87
CA PHE A 116 2.22 -9.53 -5.05
C PHE A 116 1.48 -8.48 -5.88
N GLU A 117 0.87 -8.89 -6.99
CA GLU A 117 0.07 -8.01 -7.85
C GLU A 117 -1.17 -7.46 -7.13
N ALA A 118 -1.89 -8.30 -6.38
CA ALA A 118 -3.05 -7.87 -5.62
C ALA A 118 -2.68 -6.86 -4.51
N GLU A 119 -1.59 -7.10 -3.78
CA GLU A 119 -1.10 -6.22 -2.74
C GLU A 119 -0.56 -4.89 -3.31
N GLU A 120 0.06 -4.93 -4.48
CA GLU A 120 0.50 -3.74 -5.20
C GLU A 120 -0.68 -2.89 -5.67
N GLN A 121 -1.71 -3.52 -6.26
CA GLN A 121 -2.95 -2.83 -6.63
C GLN A 121 -3.64 -2.22 -5.40
N ASP A 122 -3.67 -2.92 -4.27
CA ASP A 122 -4.20 -2.37 -3.02
C ASP A 122 -3.43 -1.14 -2.55
N LEU A 123 -2.09 -1.18 -2.57
CA LEU A 123 -1.26 -0.03 -2.24
C LEU A 123 -1.50 1.13 -3.20
N PHE A 124 -1.59 0.86 -4.50
CA PHE A 124 -1.85 1.88 -5.50
C PHE A 124 -3.22 2.52 -5.33
N ARG A 125 -4.26 1.74 -5.05
CA ARG A 125 -5.59 2.28 -4.74
C ARG A 125 -5.58 3.15 -3.48
N ASP A 126 -4.87 2.73 -2.44
CA ASP A 126 -4.72 3.53 -1.21
C ASP A 126 -4.03 4.87 -1.50
N ILE A 127 -2.96 4.87 -2.31
CA ILE A 127 -2.22 6.09 -2.70
C ILE A 127 -3.05 6.98 -3.64
N GLN A 128 -3.70 6.39 -4.66
CA GLN A 128 -4.54 7.11 -5.61
C GLN A 128 -5.76 7.77 -4.93
N GLY A 129 -6.22 7.20 -3.81
CA GLY A 129 -7.29 7.75 -2.99
C GLY A 129 -6.89 8.93 -2.11
N LEU A 130 -5.59 9.21 -1.93
CA LEU A 130 -5.13 10.27 -1.02
C LEU A 130 -5.67 11.67 -1.37
N PRO A 131 -5.67 12.13 -2.64
CA PRO A 131 -6.19 13.46 -2.98
C PRO A 131 -7.69 13.56 -2.70
N ARG A 132 -8.44 12.49 -3.00
CA ARG A 132 -9.88 12.43 -2.76
C ARG A 132 -10.16 12.57 -1.27
N ASN A 133 -9.44 11.81 -0.44
CA ASN A 133 -9.69 11.74 1.01
C ASN A 133 -8.99 12.87 1.81
N ALA A 134 -8.39 13.86 1.14
CA ALA A 134 -7.57 14.88 1.80
C ALA A 134 -8.39 15.79 2.71
N ALA A 135 -9.59 16.21 2.27
CA ALA A 135 -10.46 17.08 3.03
C ALA A 135 -10.94 16.38 4.32
N LEU A 136 -11.37 15.12 4.23
CA LEU A 136 -11.81 14.33 5.38
C LEU A 136 -10.67 14.10 6.38
N ARG A 137 -9.45 13.84 5.90
CA ARG A 137 -8.27 13.68 6.77
C ARG A 137 -7.92 14.98 7.50
N LYS A 138 -7.92 16.13 6.81
CA LYS A 138 -7.72 17.44 7.43
C LYS A 138 -8.79 17.76 8.47
N LEU A 139 -10.04 17.39 8.20
CA LEU A 139 -11.15 17.55 9.13
C LEU A 139 -10.94 16.70 10.40
N ASN A 140 -10.52 15.44 10.25
CA ASN A 140 -10.18 14.57 11.39
C ASN A 140 -9.01 15.11 12.22
N ASP A 141 -7.96 15.61 11.57
CA ASP A 141 -6.82 16.22 12.26
C ASP A 141 -7.23 17.49 13.02
N LEU A 142 -8.14 18.30 12.47
CA LEU A 142 -8.73 19.45 13.15
C LEU A 142 -9.51 19.02 14.41
N ILE A 143 -10.32 17.95 14.31
CA ILE A 143 -11.06 17.40 15.46
C ILE A 143 -10.10 16.94 16.56
N LYS A 144 -9.08 16.15 16.20
CA LYS A 144 -8.04 15.67 17.14
C LYS A 144 -7.38 16.86 17.84
N ARG A 145 -6.96 17.87 17.08
CA ARG A 145 -6.30 19.08 17.61
C ARG A 145 -7.21 19.91 18.50
N ALA A 146 -8.48 20.07 18.15
CA ALA A 146 -9.45 20.81 18.95
C ALA A 146 -9.70 20.14 20.31
N ARG A 147 -9.79 18.80 20.34
CA ARG A 147 -9.87 18.04 21.60
C ARG A 147 -8.62 18.24 22.45
N LEU A 148 -7.42 18.06 21.88
CA LEU A 148 -6.17 18.26 22.60
C LEU A 148 -6.04 19.68 23.16
N ALA A 149 -6.41 20.71 22.38
CA ALA A 149 -6.41 22.10 22.82
C ALA A 149 -7.39 22.33 23.98
N LYS A 150 -8.58 21.72 23.93
CA LYS A 150 -9.56 21.73 25.01
C LYS A 150 -9.01 21.09 26.29
N VAL A 151 -8.43 19.89 26.20
CA VAL A 151 -7.82 19.20 27.35
C VAL A 151 -6.69 20.04 27.95
N HIS A 152 -5.83 20.61 27.11
CA HIS A 152 -4.75 21.48 27.56
C HIS A 152 -5.27 22.72 28.30
N ALA A 153 -6.37 23.33 27.82
CA ALA A 153 -7.02 24.45 28.52
C ALA A 153 -7.51 24.06 29.93
N TYR A 154 -8.12 22.88 30.08
CA TYR A 154 -8.51 22.34 31.40
C TYR A 154 -7.32 22.14 32.32
N ILE A 155 -6.23 21.54 31.83
CA ILE A 155 -5.00 21.33 32.60
C ILE A 155 -4.47 22.66 33.13
N ILE A 156 -4.22 23.62 32.23
CA ILE A 156 -3.64 24.92 32.60
C ILE A 156 -4.55 25.70 33.56
N SER A 157 -5.87 25.67 33.34
CA SER A 157 -6.80 26.35 34.24
C SER A 157 -6.89 25.68 35.61
N SER A 158 -6.80 24.35 35.68
CA SER A 158 -6.81 23.61 36.95
C SER A 158 -5.57 23.96 37.77
N LEU A 159 -4.39 23.94 37.14
CA LEU A 159 -3.13 24.36 37.75
C LEU A 159 -3.22 25.81 38.25
N LYS A 160 -3.76 26.73 37.44
CA LYS A 160 -3.94 28.13 37.85
C LYS A 160 -4.87 28.28 39.06
N LYS A 161 -5.94 27.47 39.14
CA LYS A 161 -6.93 27.50 40.23
C LYS A 161 -6.33 27.04 41.56
N GLU A 162 -5.37 26.12 41.54
CA GLU A 162 -4.71 25.60 42.75
C GLU A 162 -3.50 26.42 43.21
N MET A 163 -3.05 27.40 42.42
CA MET A 163 -1.92 28.25 42.78
C MET A 163 -2.27 29.28 43.88
N PRO A 164 -1.44 29.42 44.93
CA PRO A 164 -1.68 30.40 45.99
C PRO A 164 -1.36 31.82 45.51
N SER A 165 -2.15 32.80 45.96
CA SER A 165 -2.01 34.20 45.55
C SER A 165 -0.78 34.90 46.12
N MET A 166 -0.35 34.53 47.35
CA MET A 166 0.66 35.30 48.11
C MET A 166 1.98 34.54 48.33
N PHE A 167 1.98 33.44 49.08
CA PHE A 167 3.21 32.73 49.49
C PHE A 167 3.18 31.24 49.11
N GLY A 168 4.33 30.56 49.12
CA GLY A 168 4.42 29.11 48.89
C GLY A 168 4.30 28.66 47.43
N LYS A 169 4.39 29.58 46.47
CA LYS A 169 4.17 29.33 45.03
C LYS A 169 5.11 28.27 44.45
N GLU A 170 6.40 28.32 44.78
CA GLU A 170 7.38 27.36 44.28
C GLU A 170 7.15 25.93 44.80
N ASN A 171 6.87 25.79 46.09
CA ASN A 171 6.57 24.48 46.67
C ASN A 171 5.28 23.92 46.09
N LYS A 172 4.23 24.75 45.95
CA LYS A 172 2.96 24.32 45.35
C LYS A 172 3.13 23.94 43.88
N LYS A 173 3.93 24.67 43.11
CA LYS A 173 4.25 24.31 41.72
C LYS A 173 4.89 22.91 41.64
N LYS A 174 5.89 22.63 42.47
CA LYS A 174 6.55 21.30 42.51
C LYS A 174 5.56 20.20 42.88
N GLU A 175 4.71 20.43 43.87
CA GLU A 175 3.63 19.52 44.28
C GLU A 175 2.65 19.23 43.14
N LEU A 176 2.17 20.27 42.45
CA LEU A 176 1.22 20.14 41.34
C LEU A 176 1.81 19.37 40.15
N ILE A 177 3.09 19.56 39.85
CA ILE A 177 3.78 18.81 38.79
C ILE A 177 3.93 17.34 39.18
N ALA A 178 4.31 17.06 40.43
CA ALA A 178 4.44 15.69 40.93
C ALA A 178 3.09 14.94 40.89
N ASN A 179 2.00 15.64 41.24
CA ASN A 179 0.64 15.07 41.30
C ASN A 179 -0.15 15.26 40.00
N LEU A 180 0.48 15.61 38.88
CA LEU A 180 -0.19 15.91 37.61
C LEU A 180 -1.07 14.74 37.12
N GLY A 181 -0.69 13.50 37.42
CA GLY A 181 -1.49 12.32 37.07
C GLY A 181 -2.86 12.29 37.77
N GLU A 182 -2.93 12.72 39.03
CA GLU A 182 -4.19 12.82 39.76
C GLU A 182 -5.06 13.97 39.21
N ILE A 183 -4.43 15.07 38.81
CA ILE A 183 -5.11 16.19 38.15
C ILE A 183 -5.73 15.72 36.83
N TYR A 184 -5.04 14.89 36.05
CA TYR A 184 -5.59 14.31 34.82
C TYR A 184 -6.82 13.45 35.11
N LEU A 185 -6.73 12.53 36.07
CA LEU A 185 -7.85 11.66 36.47
C LEU A 185 -9.06 12.46 36.96
N LYS A 186 -8.82 13.59 37.62
CA LYS A 186 -9.89 14.50 38.05
C LYS A 186 -10.56 15.18 36.85
N ILE A 187 -9.77 15.74 35.93
CA ILE A 187 -10.28 16.38 34.70
C ILE A 187 -11.05 15.36 33.84
N GLU A 188 -10.52 14.14 33.72
CA GLU A 188 -11.13 13.02 32.98
C GLU A 188 -12.56 12.77 33.47
N LYS A 189 -12.73 12.62 34.79
CA LYS A 189 -14.03 12.36 35.43
C LYS A 189 -14.96 13.58 35.37
N GLU A 190 -14.46 14.77 35.70
CA GLU A 190 -15.27 15.99 35.77
C GLU A 190 -15.83 16.40 34.41
N HIS A 191 -15.06 16.19 33.34
CA HIS A 191 -15.41 16.65 31.99
C HIS A 191 -15.73 15.51 31.01
N SER A 192 -15.75 14.26 31.48
CA SER A 192 -16.01 13.07 30.65
C SER A 192 -15.11 13.01 29.41
N ILE A 193 -13.81 13.20 29.61
CA ILE A 193 -12.79 13.21 28.55
C ILE A 193 -12.16 11.81 28.46
N SER A 194 -11.82 11.35 27.25
CA SER A 194 -11.12 10.07 27.09
C SER A 194 -9.66 10.17 27.56
N PRO A 195 -9.10 9.16 28.24
CA PRO A 195 -7.68 9.12 28.60
C PRO A 195 -6.73 9.35 27.40
N GLY A 196 -7.14 8.94 26.20
CA GLY A 196 -6.34 9.10 24.97
C GLY A 196 -6.23 10.54 24.47
N ASP A 197 -7.10 11.45 24.92
CA ASP A 197 -7.04 12.87 24.54
C ASP A 197 -6.02 13.66 25.39
N PHE A 198 -5.47 13.05 26.45
CA PHE A 198 -4.48 13.69 27.32
C PHE A 198 -3.06 13.61 26.74
N PRO A 199 -2.26 14.69 26.86
CA PRO A 199 -0.86 14.66 26.46
C PRO A 199 -0.04 13.74 27.37
N ASN A 200 1.11 13.27 26.88
CA ASN A 200 2.01 12.42 27.66
C ASN A 200 2.37 13.08 29.01
N LEU A 201 2.14 12.36 30.10
CA LEU A 201 2.31 12.86 31.47
C LEU A 201 3.74 13.34 31.73
N LYS A 202 4.75 12.53 31.43
CA LYS A 202 6.16 12.86 31.69
C LYS A 202 6.62 14.08 30.89
N LYS A 203 6.31 14.10 29.59
CA LYS A 203 6.62 15.24 28.71
C LYS A 203 5.96 16.52 29.22
N MET A 204 4.71 16.45 29.69
CA MET A 204 4.03 17.61 30.27
C MET A 204 4.69 18.08 31.58
N GLN A 205 5.09 17.16 32.47
CA GLN A 205 5.78 17.48 33.71
C GLN A 205 7.10 18.22 33.45
N GLU A 206 7.90 17.74 32.49
CA GLU A 206 9.14 18.36 32.06
C GLU A 206 8.93 19.77 31.52
N ILE A 207 7.95 19.95 30.62
CA ILE A 207 7.61 21.27 30.05
C ILE A 207 7.16 22.23 31.15
N LEU A 208 6.26 21.80 32.04
CA LEU A 208 5.70 22.62 33.12
C LEU A 208 6.76 23.05 34.15
N ALA A 209 7.83 22.26 34.34
CA ALA A 209 8.93 22.62 35.23
C ALA A 209 9.56 23.97 34.84
N GLY A 210 9.65 24.25 33.53
CA GLY A 210 10.17 25.51 32.99
C GLY A 210 9.19 26.69 32.96
N GLN A 211 7.91 26.50 33.33
CA GLN A 211 6.88 27.54 33.18
C GLN A 211 6.58 28.28 34.50
N ASP A 212 6.13 29.53 34.41
CA ASP A 212 5.65 30.32 35.54
C ASP A 212 4.12 30.22 35.66
N PHE A 213 3.66 29.47 36.65
CA PHE A 213 2.23 29.18 36.85
C PHE A 213 1.43 30.41 37.27
N THR A 214 2.09 31.48 37.76
CA THR A 214 1.37 32.71 38.12
C THR A 214 0.84 33.44 36.89
N LYS A 215 1.51 33.27 35.74
CA LYS A 215 1.13 33.84 34.45
C LYS A 215 0.06 33.06 33.70
N PHE A 216 -0.31 31.88 34.17
CA PHE A 216 -1.39 31.11 33.57
C PHE A 216 -2.72 31.85 33.65
N GLN A 217 -3.51 31.73 32.58
CA GLN A 217 -4.83 32.32 32.48
C GLN A 217 -5.86 31.38 33.12
N SER A 218 -6.87 31.95 33.75
CA SER A 218 -8.06 31.22 34.17
C SER A 218 -8.88 30.77 32.96
N MET A 219 -9.69 29.74 33.14
CA MET A 219 -10.64 29.27 32.13
C MET A 219 -11.49 30.43 31.59
N LYS A 220 -11.61 30.50 30.26
CA LYS A 220 -12.50 31.44 29.56
C LYS A 220 -13.65 30.65 28.95
N SER A 221 -14.78 30.57 29.66
CA SER A 221 -15.92 29.73 29.26
C SER A 221 -16.38 29.97 27.83
N LYS A 222 -16.44 31.24 27.38
CA LYS A 222 -16.81 31.59 26.00
C LYS A 222 -15.93 30.94 24.91
N LEU A 223 -14.62 30.83 25.15
CA LEU A 223 -13.71 30.21 24.17
C LEU A 223 -13.89 28.69 24.15
N LEU A 224 -14.13 28.10 25.32
CA LEU A 224 -14.39 26.67 25.47
C LEU A 224 -15.72 26.28 24.80
N GLU A 225 -16.78 27.04 25.08
CA GLU A 225 -18.10 26.91 24.45
C GLU A 225 -18.00 26.99 22.92
N SER A 226 -17.19 27.90 22.37
CA SER A 226 -16.99 28.00 20.92
C SER A 226 -16.34 26.74 20.31
N VAL A 227 -15.39 26.12 21.01
CA VAL A 227 -14.76 24.86 20.54
C VAL A 227 -15.73 23.69 20.66
N GLU A 228 -16.53 23.65 21.72
CA GLU A 228 -17.53 22.61 21.94
C GLU A 228 -18.67 22.69 20.92
N ASP A 229 -19.16 23.90 20.62
CA ASP A 229 -20.16 24.14 19.58
C ASP A 229 -19.64 23.74 18.20
N MET A 230 -18.40 24.13 17.86
CA MET A 230 -17.76 23.71 16.61
C MET A 230 -17.72 22.18 16.49
N LEU A 231 -17.26 21.48 17.55
CA LEU A 231 -17.16 20.02 17.58
C LEU A 231 -18.53 19.33 17.48
N ALA A 232 -19.57 19.89 18.10
CA ALA A 232 -20.90 19.31 18.14
C ALA A 232 -21.71 19.58 16.85
N ASN A 233 -21.64 20.79 16.32
CA ASN A 233 -22.57 21.28 15.29
C ASN A 233 -21.90 21.54 13.94
N ASP A 234 -20.74 22.22 13.92
CA ASP A 234 -20.11 22.63 12.67
C ASP A 234 -19.40 21.46 11.97
N ILE A 235 -18.73 20.59 12.73
CA ILE A 235 -18.10 19.38 12.20
C ILE A 235 -19.13 18.48 11.50
N ALA A 236 -20.32 18.31 12.06
CA ALA A 236 -21.37 17.48 11.45
C ALA A 236 -21.82 18.00 10.07
N LYS A 237 -21.94 19.33 9.93
CA LYS A 237 -22.25 19.98 8.65
C LYS A 237 -21.11 19.79 7.65
N LEU A 238 -19.87 20.05 8.07
CA LEU A 238 -18.68 19.89 7.24
C LEU A 238 -18.50 18.44 6.76
N MET A 239 -18.75 17.45 7.61
CA MET A 239 -18.69 16.03 7.24
C MET A 239 -19.66 15.67 6.11
N THR A 240 -20.82 16.33 6.04
CA THR A 240 -21.78 16.11 4.96
C THR A 240 -21.28 16.75 3.66
N MET A 241 -20.77 17.98 3.73
CA MET A 241 -20.23 18.71 2.57
C MET A 241 -19.00 18.01 1.98
N VAL A 242 -18.05 17.61 2.83
CA VAL A 242 -16.83 16.90 2.41
C VAL A 242 -17.18 15.59 1.69
N ARG A 243 -18.16 14.83 2.19
CA ARG A 243 -18.60 13.59 1.52
C ARG A 243 -19.23 13.84 0.15
N GLN A 244 -19.97 14.94 -0.01
CA GLN A 244 -20.54 15.33 -1.30
C GLN A 244 -19.43 15.74 -2.29
N GLU A 245 -18.44 16.51 -1.83
CA GLU A 245 -17.27 16.89 -2.63
C GLU A 245 -16.44 15.66 -3.04
N GLU A 246 -16.20 14.73 -2.11
CA GLU A 246 -15.53 13.46 -2.38
C GLU A 246 -16.30 12.59 -3.38
N ALA A 247 -17.62 12.57 -3.32
CA ALA A 247 -18.45 11.85 -4.29
C ALA A 247 -18.39 12.48 -5.70
N ALA A 248 -18.21 13.79 -5.79
CA ALA A 248 -18.09 14.52 -7.05
C ALA A 248 -16.69 14.45 -7.69
N MET A 249 -15.64 14.10 -6.92
CA MET A 249 -14.28 13.98 -7.43
C MET A 249 -14.09 12.71 -8.30
N PRO A 250 -13.29 12.79 -9.39
CA PRO A 250 -12.97 11.63 -10.21
C PRO A 250 -12.26 10.53 -9.40
N SER A 251 -12.56 9.27 -9.70
CA SER A 251 -11.95 8.09 -9.04
C SER A 251 -10.44 7.96 -9.25
N GLN A 252 -9.89 8.55 -10.33
CA GLN A 252 -8.45 8.63 -10.61
C GLN A 252 -7.97 10.09 -10.52
N ALA A 253 -7.70 10.54 -9.28
CA ALA A 253 -7.10 11.85 -9.06
C ALA A 253 -5.59 11.86 -9.33
N VAL A 254 -4.90 10.72 -9.16
CA VAL A 254 -3.49 10.54 -9.53
C VAL A 254 -3.41 9.84 -10.89
N LYS A 255 -2.86 10.54 -11.89
CA LYS A 255 -2.70 10.05 -13.28
C LYS A 255 -1.22 9.96 -13.66
N GLY A 256 -0.88 9.01 -14.53
CA GLY A 256 0.47 8.83 -15.08
C GLY A 256 1.41 7.93 -14.26
N GLY A 257 2.45 7.40 -14.90
CA GLY A 257 3.49 6.58 -14.26
C GLY A 257 3.04 5.13 -13.99
N ALA A 258 3.48 4.54 -12.87
CA ALA A 258 3.12 3.17 -12.48
C ALA A 258 1.61 2.95 -12.23
N PHE A 259 0.83 4.04 -12.20
CA PHE A 259 -0.62 4.05 -12.03
C PHE A 259 -1.39 3.94 -13.35
N GLU A 260 -0.73 4.14 -14.50
CA GLU A 260 -1.32 3.92 -15.82
C GLU A 260 -1.22 2.44 -16.19
N GLY A 261 -2.35 1.83 -16.56
CA GLY A 261 -2.37 0.44 -16.98
C GLY A 261 -2.43 -0.59 -15.85
N THR A 262 -2.73 -0.21 -14.61
CA THR A 262 -2.95 -1.17 -13.49
C THR A 262 -4.09 -2.18 -13.73
N MET A 263 -4.83 -2.08 -14.85
CA MET A 263 -5.78 -3.11 -15.29
C MET A 263 -5.22 -4.02 -16.41
N ASN A 264 -4.23 -3.59 -17.21
CA ASN A 264 -3.74 -4.30 -18.42
C ASN A 264 -2.20 -4.38 -18.55
N GLY A 265 -1.44 -3.86 -17.59
CA GLY A 265 0.03 -3.87 -17.57
C GLY A 265 0.58 -5.00 -16.69
N PRO A 266 1.88 -4.98 -16.35
CA PRO A 266 2.55 -5.93 -15.45
C PRO A 266 1.92 -6.13 -14.06
N PHE A 267 0.92 -5.32 -13.76
CA PHE A 267 0.26 -5.22 -12.46
C PHE A 267 -1.27 -5.29 -12.61
N GLY A 268 -1.78 -5.74 -13.78
CA GLY A 268 -3.19 -5.93 -14.08
C GLY A 268 -3.71 -7.32 -13.75
N HIS A 269 -5.03 -7.47 -13.59
CA HIS A 269 -5.63 -8.79 -13.41
C HIS A 269 -5.40 -9.67 -14.64
N GLY A 270 -4.75 -10.82 -14.47
CA GLY A 270 -4.44 -11.77 -15.54
C GLY A 270 -3.11 -11.50 -16.27
N TYR A 271 -2.24 -10.63 -15.73
CA TYR A 271 -0.87 -10.51 -16.21
C TYR A 271 -0.10 -11.82 -15.94
N GLY A 272 0.69 -12.28 -16.92
CA GLY A 272 1.41 -13.55 -16.78
C GLY A 272 0.53 -14.81 -16.90
N GLU A 273 -0.75 -14.69 -17.25
CA GLU A 273 -1.70 -15.80 -17.40
C GLU A 273 -2.29 -15.88 -18.81
N GLY A 274 -2.79 -17.07 -19.19
CA GLY A 274 -3.36 -17.30 -20.51
C GLY A 274 -2.37 -16.94 -21.62
N ALA A 275 -2.76 -16.04 -22.52
CA ALA A 275 -1.87 -15.58 -23.58
C ALA A 275 -0.78 -14.58 -23.12
N GLY A 276 -0.78 -14.20 -21.84
CA GLY A 276 0.32 -13.49 -21.19
C GLY A 276 1.28 -14.41 -20.45
N GLU A 277 1.09 -15.73 -20.49
CA GLU A 277 2.01 -16.68 -19.84
C GLU A 277 3.44 -16.50 -20.38
N GLY A 278 4.42 -16.44 -19.47
CA GLY A 278 5.83 -16.25 -19.83
C GLY A 278 6.18 -14.86 -20.38
N ILE A 279 5.33 -13.84 -20.20
CA ILE A 279 5.62 -12.46 -20.61
C ILE A 279 6.90 -11.86 -20.01
N ASP A 280 7.29 -12.29 -18.80
CA ASP A 280 8.52 -11.87 -18.12
C ASP A 280 9.69 -12.84 -18.33
N GLU A 281 9.47 -13.92 -19.08
CA GLU A 281 10.48 -14.96 -19.29
C GLU A 281 11.35 -14.62 -20.49
N LEU A 282 12.66 -14.88 -20.36
CA LEU A 282 13.61 -14.73 -21.45
C LEU A 282 13.40 -15.81 -22.52
N GLU A 283 12.98 -17.00 -22.10
CA GLU A 283 12.73 -18.14 -22.98
C GLU A 283 11.28 -18.13 -23.51
N TRP A 284 11.08 -18.72 -24.68
CA TRP A 284 9.75 -18.81 -25.27
C TRP A 284 8.91 -19.82 -24.49
N VAL A 285 7.84 -19.35 -23.85
CA VAL A 285 7.01 -20.16 -22.92
C VAL A 285 6.47 -21.45 -23.56
N VAL A 286 6.13 -21.40 -24.85
CA VAL A 286 5.63 -22.55 -25.62
C VAL A 286 6.69 -23.65 -25.74
N GLY A 287 7.97 -23.29 -25.64
CA GLY A 287 9.10 -24.22 -25.68
C GLY A 287 9.06 -25.30 -24.61
N ARG A 288 8.36 -25.06 -23.48
CA ARG A 288 8.15 -26.05 -22.40
C ARG A 288 7.36 -27.27 -22.88
N ASP A 289 6.29 -27.02 -23.64
CA ASP A 289 5.35 -28.05 -24.12
C ASP A 289 5.62 -28.44 -25.59
N LYS A 290 6.53 -27.75 -26.29
CA LYS A 290 6.88 -28.00 -27.69
C LYS A 290 7.18 -29.47 -28.00
N PRO A 291 7.93 -30.24 -27.18
CA PRO A 291 8.18 -31.66 -27.48
C PRO A 291 6.89 -32.48 -27.68
N SER A 292 5.86 -32.24 -26.86
CA SER A 292 4.57 -32.93 -26.99
C SER A 292 3.78 -32.45 -28.21
N TYR A 293 3.91 -31.18 -28.59
CA TYR A 293 3.28 -30.66 -29.81
C TYR A 293 3.97 -31.16 -31.07
N ASP A 294 5.29 -31.32 -31.05
CA ASP A 294 6.09 -31.87 -32.13
C ASP A 294 5.69 -33.32 -32.43
N GLU A 295 5.43 -34.14 -31.41
CA GLU A 295 4.92 -35.50 -31.61
C GLU A 295 3.63 -35.51 -32.45
N ILE A 296 2.67 -34.62 -32.13
CA ILE A 296 1.42 -34.48 -32.89
C ILE A 296 1.74 -33.95 -34.29
N PHE A 297 2.57 -32.92 -34.41
CA PHE A 297 2.95 -32.32 -35.68
C PHE A 297 3.51 -33.35 -36.67
N TYR A 298 4.43 -34.21 -36.23
CA TYR A 298 5.02 -35.23 -37.09
C TYR A 298 4.04 -36.35 -37.45
N THR A 299 3.06 -36.70 -36.59
CA THR A 299 2.01 -37.65 -36.98
C THR A 299 1.11 -37.14 -38.10
N LEU A 300 1.03 -35.82 -38.29
CA LEU A 300 0.33 -35.21 -39.41
C LEU A 300 1.08 -35.34 -40.73
N SER A 301 2.31 -35.87 -40.76
CA SER A 301 3.13 -36.01 -41.98
C SER A 301 3.36 -34.67 -42.70
N PRO A 302 4.11 -33.73 -42.09
CA PRO A 302 4.42 -32.43 -42.68
C PRO A 302 5.22 -32.60 -43.98
N VAL A 303 4.98 -31.71 -44.95
CA VAL A 303 5.71 -31.66 -46.22
C VAL A 303 6.66 -30.46 -46.16
N ASN A 304 7.96 -30.69 -46.37
CA ASN A 304 9.00 -29.66 -46.23
C ASN A 304 8.98 -28.94 -44.86
N GLY A 305 8.69 -29.69 -43.79
CA GLY A 305 8.63 -29.12 -42.44
C GLY A 305 7.41 -28.25 -42.16
N LYS A 306 6.37 -28.31 -43.02
CA LYS A 306 5.13 -27.56 -42.83
C LYS A 306 3.89 -28.44 -43.00
N VAL A 307 2.84 -28.16 -42.23
CA VAL A 307 1.51 -28.76 -42.40
C VAL A 307 0.57 -27.81 -43.12
N SER A 308 -0.25 -28.34 -44.03
CA SER A 308 -1.26 -27.52 -44.73
C SER A 308 -2.37 -27.06 -43.77
N GLY A 309 -2.96 -25.90 -44.04
CA GLY A 309 -4.08 -25.41 -43.24
C GLY A 309 -5.29 -26.35 -43.19
N ALA A 310 -5.51 -27.17 -44.22
CA ALA A 310 -6.53 -28.20 -44.19
C ALA A 310 -6.24 -29.30 -43.14
N MET A 311 -4.98 -29.72 -43.03
CA MET A 311 -4.55 -30.77 -42.09
C MET A 311 -4.48 -30.24 -40.67
N ALA A 312 -3.88 -29.06 -40.47
CA ALA A 312 -3.86 -28.39 -39.19
C ALA A 312 -5.27 -28.10 -38.67
N LYS A 313 -6.19 -27.60 -39.51
CA LYS A 313 -7.60 -27.41 -39.13
C LYS A 313 -8.26 -28.72 -38.69
N LYS A 314 -7.99 -29.83 -39.37
CA LYS A 314 -8.53 -31.15 -39.00
C LYS A 314 -8.07 -31.57 -37.60
N GLU A 315 -6.82 -31.25 -37.24
CA GLU A 315 -6.31 -31.50 -35.89
C GLU A 315 -6.94 -30.54 -34.87
N MET A 316 -6.92 -29.24 -35.15
CA MET A 316 -7.44 -28.21 -34.24
C MET A 316 -8.92 -28.42 -33.87
N VAL A 317 -9.75 -28.91 -34.80
CA VAL A 317 -11.19 -29.21 -34.54
C VAL A 317 -11.38 -30.28 -33.46
N LYS A 318 -10.41 -31.17 -33.22
CA LYS A 318 -10.48 -32.17 -32.15
C LYS A 318 -10.52 -31.56 -30.75
N SER A 319 -10.05 -30.32 -30.59
CA SER A 319 -10.14 -29.56 -29.32
C SER A 319 -11.59 -29.24 -28.92
N LYS A 320 -12.56 -29.41 -29.83
CA LYS A 320 -13.99 -29.08 -29.64
C LYS A 320 -14.28 -27.59 -29.39
N LEU A 321 -13.32 -26.71 -29.69
CA LEU A 321 -13.55 -25.27 -29.67
C LEU A 321 -14.43 -24.82 -30.85
N PRO A 322 -15.21 -23.74 -30.71
CA PRO A 322 -15.99 -23.18 -31.82
C PRO A 322 -15.13 -22.80 -33.02
N ASN A 323 -15.62 -23.00 -34.24
CA ASN A 323 -14.89 -22.65 -35.47
C ASN A 323 -14.45 -21.17 -35.54
N THR A 324 -15.22 -20.28 -34.93
CA THR A 324 -14.87 -18.85 -34.81
C THR A 324 -13.61 -18.64 -33.97
N VAL A 325 -13.48 -19.38 -32.87
CA VAL A 325 -12.31 -19.37 -31.99
C VAL A 325 -11.11 -20.00 -32.69
N LEU A 326 -11.29 -21.15 -33.33
CA LEU A 326 -10.22 -21.82 -34.09
C LEU A 326 -9.69 -20.96 -35.24
N GLY A 327 -10.57 -20.23 -35.92
CA GLY A 327 -10.17 -19.26 -36.95
C GLY A 327 -9.33 -18.11 -36.39
N LYS A 328 -9.65 -17.64 -35.17
CA LYS A 328 -8.84 -16.63 -34.48
C LYS A 328 -7.46 -17.18 -34.09
N ILE A 329 -7.41 -18.41 -33.57
CA ILE A 329 -6.14 -19.09 -33.22
C ILE A 329 -5.28 -19.27 -34.47
N TRP A 330 -5.85 -19.74 -35.58
CA TRP A 330 -5.15 -19.85 -36.85
C TRP A 330 -4.49 -18.53 -37.25
N LYS A 331 -5.27 -17.44 -37.25
CA LYS A 331 -4.77 -16.10 -37.62
C LYS A 331 -3.64 -15.59 -36.72
N LEU A 332 -3.62 -16.02 -35.45
CA LEU A 332 -2.57 -15.67 -34.50
C LEU A 332 -1.33 -16.56 -34.65
N ALA A 333 -1.50 -17.83 -35.02
CA ALA A 333 -0.43 -18.81 -35.10
C ALA A 333 0.32 -18.82 -36.45
N ASP A 334 -0.38 -18.52 -37.55
CA ASP A 334 0.18 -18.36 -38.90
C ASP A 334 0.88 -16.97 -38.99
N VAL A 335 2.09 -16.89 -38.44
CA VAL A 335 2.81 -15.62 -38.22
C VAL A 335 3.32 -15.06 -39.54
N ASP A 336 3.85 -15.93 -40.41
CA ASP A 336 4.35 -15.55 -41.73
C ASP A 336 3.23 -15.44 -42.79
N LYS A 337 2.00 -15.87 -42.46
CA LYS A 337 0.79 -15.76 -43.29
C LYS A 337 0.90 -16.51 -44.61
N ASP A 338 1.67 -17.60 -44.64
CA ASP A 338 1.84 -18.39 -45.85
C ASP A 338 0.74 -19.45 -46.05
N GLY A 339 -0.16 -19.61 -45.07
CA GLY A 339 -1.28 -20.55 -45.12
C GLY A 339 -0.93 -21.98 -44.71
N PHE A 340 0.29 -22.18 -44.22
CA PHE A 340 0.80 -23.41 -43.63
C PHE A 340 1.22 -23.12 -42.18
N LEU A 341 1.51 -24.16 -41.40
CA LEU A 341 2.15 -24.01 -40.10
C LEU A 341 3.43 -24.82 -40.11
N ASP A 342 4.56 -24.21 -39.77
CA ASP A 342 5.76 -24.93 -39.33
C ASP A 342 5.60 -25.49 -37.91
N ASP A 343 6.64 -26.16 -37.40
CA ASP A 343 6.60 -26.81 -36.10
C ASP A 343 6.44 -25.81 -34.94
N GLU A 344 7.04 -24.62 -35.03
CA GLU A 344 6.87 -23.59 -34.01
C GLU A 344 5.48 -22.93 -34.09
N GLU A 345 4.98 -22.64 -35.29
CA GLU A 345 3.63 -22.11 -35.50
C GLU A 345 2.55 -23.11 -35.06
N PHE A 346 2.77 -24.40 -35.30
CA PHE A 346 1.88 -25.46 -34.81
C PHE A 346 1.92 -25.59 -33.29
N ALA A 347 3.10 -25.50 -32.68
CA ALA A 347 3.24 -25.45 -31.22
C ALA A 347 2.51 -24.24 -30.62
N LEU A 348 2.65 -23.06 -31.23
CA LEU A 348 1.91 -21.85 -30.85
C LEU A 348 0.40 -22.04 -30.95
N ALA A 349 -0.09 -22.65 -32.04
CA ALA A 349 -1.52 -22.95 -32.20
C ALA A 349 -2.05 -23.84 -31.08
N ASN A 350 -1.31 -24.89 -30.71
CA ASN A 350 -1.71 -25.80 -29.62
C ASN A 350 -1.65 -25.14 -28.25
N HIS A 351 -0.66 -24.28 -28.00
CA HIS A 351 -0.59 -23.48 -26.78
C HIS A 351 -1.79 -22.53 -26.67
N LEU A 352 -2.17 -21.82 -27.73
CA LEU A 352 -3.36 -20.95 -27.73
C LEU A 352 -4.67 -21.74 -27.55
N ILE A 353 -4.75 -22.98 -28.05
CA ILE A 353 -5.87 -23.89 -27.77
C ILE A 353 -5.92 -24.23 -26.28
N LYS A 354 -4.78 -24.60 -25.69
CA LYS A 354 -4.66 -24.89 -24.24
C LYS A 354 -5.12 -23.69 -23.41
N VAL A 355 -4.60 -22.51 -23.70
CA VAL A 355 -5.00 -21.23 -23.07
C VAL A 355 -6.53 -21.04 -23.10
N LYS A 356 -7.17 -21.28 -24.25
CA LYS A 356 -8.62 -21.12 -24.37
C LYS A 356 -9.41 -22.22 -23.64
N LEU A 357 -8.90 -23.45 -23.59
CA LEU A 357 -9.50 -24.56 -22.84
C LEU A 357 -9.41 -24.37 -21.33
N GLU A 358 -8.37 -23.67 -20.85
CA GLU A 358 -8.20 -23.28 -19.44
C GLU A 358 -9.12 -22.11 -19.03
N GLY A 359 -9.88 -21.55 -19.98
CA GLY A 359 -10.90 -20.53 -19.73
C GLY A 359 -10.41 -19.09 -19.96
N HIS A 360 -9.19 -18.91 -20.45
CA HIS A 360 -8.66 -17.58 -20.76
C HIS A 360 -9.12 -17.08 -22.14
N GLU A 361 -9.22 -15.76 -22.29
CA GLU A 361 -9.52 -15.13 -23.58
C GLU A 361 -8.29 -15.04 -24.48
N LEU A 362 -8.52 -15.19 -25.79
CA LEU A 362 -7.46 -15.04 -26.78
C LEU A 362 -7.15 -13.55 -27.01
N PRO A 363 -5.87 -13.18 -27.19
CA PRO A 363 -5.50 -11.79 -27.38
C PRO A 363 -6.00 -11.27 -28.74
N ALA A 364 -6.12 -9.95 -28.89
CA ALA A 364 -6.53 -9.35 -30.17
C ALA A 364 -5.43 -9.46 -31.23
N GLU A 365 -4.18 -9.33 -30.79
CA GLU A 365 -2.96 -9.45 -31.58
C GLU A 365 -1.98 -10.36 -30.84
N LEU A 366 -1.07 -11.02 -31.55
CA LEU A 366 -0.12 -11.93 -30.94
C LEU A 366 0.92 -11.13 -30.12
N PRO A 367 1.02 -11.36 -28.79
CA PRO A 367 2.03 -10.71 -27.97
C PRO A 367 3.46 -11.07 -28.42
N SER A 368 4.39 -10.12 -28.34
CA SER A 368 5.77 -10.30 -28.82
C SER A 368 6.50 -11.49 -28.16
N HIS A 369 6.23 -11.78 -26.89
CA HIS A 369 6.84 -12.90 -26.16
C HIS A 369 6.34 -14.27 -26.66
N LEU A 370 5.12 -14.34 -27.23
CA LEU A 370 4.58 -15.56 -27.84
C LEU A 370 5.02 -15.77 -29.29
N VAL A 371 5.62 -14.76 -29.94
CA VAL A 371 6.16 -14.90 -31.29
C VAL A 371 7.26 -15.98 -31.30
N PRO A 372 7.16 -16.99 -32.18
CA PRO A 372 8.17 -18.03 -32.33
C PRO A 372 9.58 -17.44 -32.48
N PRO A 373 10.61 -17.97 -31.80
CA PRO A 373 11.97 -17.46 -31.87
C PRO A 373 12.49 -17.26 -33.29
N SER A 374 12.17 -18.18 -34.22
CA SER A 374 12.61 -18.09 -35.62
C SER A 374 11.98 -16.93 -36.40
N LYS A 375 10.83 -16.41 -35.95
CA LYS A 375 10.04 -15.36 -36.60
C LYS A 375 10.20 -13.98 -35.96
N ARG A 376 10.99 -13.86 -34.88
CA ARG A 376 11.22 -12.57 -34.19
C ARG A 376 12.05 -11.64 -35.08
N GLY A 377 11.45 -10.55 -35.56
CA GLY A 377 12.14 -9.49 -36.33
C GLY A 377 12.05 -9.58 -37.85
N GLN A 378 11.11 -10.38 -38.38
CA GLN A 378 10.73 -10.36 -39.80
C GLN A 378 9.66 -9.32 -40.13
#